data_AF-A0A7C0WH95-F1
#
_entry.id   AF-A0A7C0WH95-F1
#
_cell.length_a   1.000
_cell.length_b   1.000
_cell.length_c   1.000
_cell.angle_alpha   90.00
_cell.angle_beta   90.00
_cell.angle_gamma   90.00
#
_symmetry.space_group_name_H-M   'P 1'
#
loop_
_entity.id
_entity.type
_entity.pdbx_description
1 polymer ?
#
loop_
_entity_poly.entity_id
_entity_poly.type
_entity_poly.pdbx_seq_one_letter_code
_entity_poly.pdbx_strand_id
1 'polypeptide(L)'
;MLVGLSQEKLGRSMGLTFQQIQKYEKGLNRIGASRLYKLSQILNVPVGFFYEGMNQVEGSASPGMAEENTEAFLYEFLNTRDGLELNRAFVKVSDASIRKSVIDLVRSLGRDASKTRPPRA
;
A
#
# COMPACT_ATOMS: atom_id res chain seq x y z
N MET A 1 1.90 -8.90 17.57
CA MET A 1 1.01 -9.94 17.02
C MET A 1 -0.17 -9.26 16.34
N LEU A 2 -0.21 -9.23 15.02
CA LEU A 2 -1.19 -8.44 14.26
C LEU A 2 -2.51 -9.17 13.94
N VAL A 3 -2.64 -10.48 14.24
CA VAL A 3 -3.83 -11.28 13.84
C VAL A 3 -4.44 -12.11 15.00
N GLY A 4 -4.02 -11.91 16.26
CA GLY A 4 -4.60 -12.62 17.41
C GLY A 4 -4.44 -14.15 17.41
N LEU A 5 -3.73 -14.73 16.44
CA LEU A 5 -3.42 -16.16 16.36
C LEU A 5 -2.09 -16.44 17.07
N SER A 6 -2.06 -17.41 17.99
CA SER A 6 -0.81 -17.83 18.61
C SER A 6 0.09 -18.57 17.61
N GLN A 7 1.40 -18.42 17.74
CA GLN A 7 2.40 -19.07 16.86
C GLN A 7 2.30 -20.60 16.90
N GLU A 8 1.91 -21.19 18.02
CA GLU A 8 1.64 -22.63 18.12
C GLU A 8 0.42 -23.05 17.30
N LYS A 9 -0.65 -22.24 17.31
CA LYS A 9 -1.84 -22.48 16.50
C LYS A 9 -1.52 -22.33 15.02
N LEU A 10 -0.68 -21.36 14.66
CA LEU A 10 -0.19 -21.18 13.29
C LEU A 10 0.67 -22.36 12.84
N GLY A 11 1.60 -22.81 13.69
CA GLY A 11 2.44 -23.99 13.44
C GLY A 11 1.60 -25.24 13.17
N ARG A 12 0.60 -25.52 14.01
CA ARG A 12 -0.33 -26.63 13.79
C ARG A 12 -1.08 -26.54 12.46
N SER A 13 -1.62 -25.37 12.11
CA SER A 13 -2.32 -25.17 10.82
C SER A 13 -1.40 -25.31 9.60
N MET A 14 -0.10 -25.04 9.76
CA MET A 14 0.91 -25.19 8.73
C MET A 14 1.57 -26.59 8.70
N GLY A 15 1.32 -27.43 9.70
CA GLY A 15 2.05 -28.70 9.88
C GLY A 15 3.52 -28.50 10.26
N LEU A 16 3.84 -27.41 10.97
CA LEU A 16 5.19 -27.01 11.36
C LEU A 16 5.35 -26.88 12.87
N THR A 17 6.58 -27.08 13.34
CA THR A 17 6.91 -26.86 14.75
C THR A 17 6.96 -25.37 15.08
N PHE A 18 6.73 -25.03 16.34
CA PHE A 18 6.86 -23.66 16.85
C PHE A 18 8.22 -23.03 16.51
N GLN A 19 9.30 -23.80 16.67
CA GLN A 19 10.65 -23.35 16.31
C GLN A 19 10.80 -23.02 14.82
N GLN A 20 10.11 -23.76 13.93
CA GLN A 20 10.16 -23.49 12.50
C GLN A 20 9.42 -22.20 12.13
N ILE A 21 8.28 -21.92 12.78
CA ILE A 21 7.58 -20.64 12.64
C ILE A 21 8.47 -19.48 13.09
N GLN A 22 9.15 -19.62 14.24
CA GLN A 22 10.11 -18.61 14.69
C GLN A 22 11.27 -18.39 13.70
N LYS A 23 11.76 -19.45 13.04
CA LYS A 23 12.79 -19.32 12.00
C LYS A 23 12.29 -18.54 10.78
N TYR A 24 11.01 -18.65 10.42
CA TYR A 24 10.41 -17.84 9.34
C TYR A 24 10.21 -16.38 9.76
N GLU A 25 9.68 -16.14 10.95
CA GLU A 25 9.48 -14.77 11.44
C GLU A 25 10.79 -14.00 11.61
N LYS A 26 11.87 -14.68 12.01
CA LYS A 26 13.22 -14.09 12.14
C LYS A 26 13.99 -14.04 10.81
N GLY A 27 13.42 -14.52 9.71
CA GLY A 27 14.08 -14.57 8.40
C GLY A 27 15.28 -15.51 8.32
N LEU A 28 15.48 -16.38 9.32
CA LEU A 28 16.59 -17.36 9.35
C LEU A 28 16.39 -18.45 8.29
N ASN A 29 15.14 -18.76 7.95
CA ASN A 29 14.79 -19.67 6.87
C ASN A 29 13.95 -18.95 5.81
N ARG A 30 14.26 -19.20 4.54
CA ARG A 30 13.39 -18.78 3.43
C ARG A 30 12.11 -19.61 3.43
N ILE A 31 11.00 -18.96 3.10
CA ILE A 31 9.71 -19.62 2.89
C ILE A 31 9.46 -19.76 1.39
N GLY A 32 9.13 -20.98 0.95
CA GLY A 32 8.77 -21.22 -0.45
C GLY A 32 7.38 -20.67 -0.79
N ALA A 33 7.15 -20.30 -2.05
CA ALA A 33 5.92 -19.67 -2.52
C ALA A 33 4.64 -20.45 -2.15
N SER A 34 4.66 -21.78 -2.27
CA SER A 34 3.53 -22.64 -1.88
C SER A 34 3.15 -22.50 -0.39
N ARG A 35 4.15 -22.42 0.49
CA ARG A 35 3.92 -22.24 1.93
C ARG A 35 3.47 -20.83 2.26
N LEU A 36 4.02 -19.83 1.57
CA LEU A 36 3.60 -18.43 1.73
C LEU A 36 2.14 -18.22 1.31
N TYR A 37 1.72 -18.84 0.20
CA TYR A 37 0.33 -18.85 -0.23
C TYR A 37 -0.59 -19.53 0.80
N LYS A 38 -0.20 -20.71 1.31
CA LYS A 38 -0.96 -21.39 2.38
C LYS A 38 -1.06 -20.53 3.64
N LEU A 39 -0.01 -19.80 3.98
CA LEU A 39 0.01 -18.88 5.12
C LEU A 39 -0.97 -17.70 4.92
N SER A 40 -1.06 -17.16 3.71
CA SER A 40 -2.04 -16.12 3.35
C SER A 40 -3.47 -16.59 3.57
N GLN A 41 -3.78 -17.84 3.19
CA GLN A 41 -5.10 -18.43 3.40
C GLN A 41 -5.42 -18.59 4.90
N ILE A 42 -4.46 -19.05 5.70
CA ILE A 42 -4.64 -19.24 7.15
C ILE A 42 -4.84 -17.92 7.89
N LEU A 43 -4.13 -16.88 7.47
CA LEU A 43 -4.23 -15.54 8.05
C LEU A 43 -5.35 -14.69 7.42
N ASN A 44 -6.04 -15.22 6.41
CA ASN A 44 -7.08 -14.54 5.64
C ASN A 44 -6.65 -13.17 5.09
N VAL A 45 -5.46 -13.11 4.51
CA VAL A 45 -4.89 -11.92 3.86
C VAL A 45 -4.47 -12.23 2.42
N PRO A 46 -4.47 -11.24 1.50
CA PRO A 46 -3.87 -11.39 0.19
C PRO A 46 -2.40 -11.78 0.30
N VAL A 47 -1.88 -12.60 -0.62
CA VAL A 47 -0.45 -13.00 -0.59
C VAL A 47 0.50 -11.80 -0.70
N GLY A 48 0.06 -10.71 -1.36
CA GLY A 48 0.78 -9.45 -1.46
C GLY A 48 1.05 -8.77 -0.12
N PHE A 49 0.25 -9.06 0.91
CA PHE A 49 0.43 -8.54 2.28
C PHE A 49 1.84 -8.81 2.83
N PHE A 50 2.42 -9.97 2.54
CA PHE A 50 3.77 -10.33 3.04
C PHE A 50 4.91 -9.54 2.36
N TYR A 51 4.60 -8.79 1.32
CA TYR A 51 5.53 -7.96 0.56
C TYR A 51 5.24 -6.46 0.73
N GLU A 52 4.21 -6.09 1.51
CA GLU A 52 3.94 -4.68 1.83
C GLU A 52 5.14 -4.08 2.58
N GLY A 53 5.65 -2.94 2.07
CA GLY A 53 6.85 -2.29 2.60
C GLY A 53 8.18 -2.91 2.13
N MET A 54 8.17 -3.98 1.34
CA MET A 54 9.33 -4.42 0.55
C MET A 54 9.43 -3.55 -0.71
N ASN A 55 9.79 -2.27 -0.52
CA ASN A 55 10.17 -1.41 -1.64
C ASN A 55 11.42 -2.00 -2.29
N GLN A 56 11.25 -2.53 -3.50
CA GLN A 56 12.27 -2.97 -4.46
C GLN A 56 13.66 -3.23 -3.89
N VAL A 57 13.96 -4.50 -3.59
CA VAL A 57 15.36 -4.95 -3.62
C VAL A 57 15.77 -4.91 -5.09
N GLU A 58 16.57 -3.90 -5.43
CA GLU A 58 17.20 -3.68 -6.74
C GLU A 58 17.66 -5.01 -7.35
N GLY A 59 17.16 -5.31 -8.55
CA GLY A 59 17.42 -6.59 -9.18
C GLY A 59 16.80 -6.73 -10.56
N SER A 60 17.21 -5.84 -11.48
CA SER A 60 17.19 -6.02 -12.94
C SER A 60 15.83 -6.31 -13.62
N ALA A 61 15.21 -5.27 -14.20
CA ALA A 61 14.90 -5.21 -15.63
C ALA A 61 14.21 -3.89 -16.04
N SER A 62 15.00 -2.98 -16.64
CA SER A 62 14.66 -2.01 -17.71
C SER A 62 13.49 -1.02 -17.59
N PRO A 63 13.57 0.12 -18.32
CA PRO A 63 12.97 1.40 -17.93
C PRO A 63 11.49 1.52 -18.31
N GLY A 64 10.65 1.68 -17.29
CA GLY A 64 9.24 2.06 -17.40
C GLY A 64 8.90 3.18 -16.40
N MET A 65 9.70 4.26 -16.42
CA MET A 65 9.51 5.46 -15.58
C MET A 65 8.17 6.14 -15.89
N ALA A 66 7.13 5.85 -15.10
CA ALA A 66 5.99 6.76 -14.87
C ALA A 66 5.05 6.31 -13.73
N GLU A 67 4.95 5.01 -13.42
CA GLU A 67 3.90 4.52 -12.50
C GLU A 67 4.29 4.57 -11.01
N GLU A 68 5.59 4.46 -10.68
CA GLU A 68 6.09 4.38 -9.30
C GLU A 68 5.80 5.61 -8.42
N ASN A 69 5.79 6.82 -9.00
CA ASN A 69 5.48 8.04 -8.25
C ASN A 69 3.98 8.24 -8.02
N THR A 70 3.13 7.66 -8.88
CA THR A 70 1.68 7.88 -8.81
C THR A 70 1.09 7.10 -7.64
N GLU A 71 1.51 5.84 -7.44
CA GLU A 71 1.02 5.02 -6.33
C GLU A 71 1.50 5.52 -4.97
N ALA A 72 2.79 5.84 -4.82
CA ALA A 72 3.34 6.39 -3.58
C ALA A 72 2.64 7.70 -3.18
N PHE A 73 2.43 8.60 -4.15
CA PHE A 73 1.70 9.86 -3.94
C PHE A 73 0.23 9.62 -3.56
N LEU A 74 -0.45 8.64 -4.18
CA LEU A 74 -1.82 8.26 -3.83
C LEU A 74 -1.91 7.71 -2.40
N TYR A 75 -0.99 6.83 -2.00
CA TYR A 75 -0.95 6.28 -0.64
C TYR A 75 -0.66 7.36 0.41
N GLU A 76 0.27 8.26 0.14
CA GLU A 76 0.56 9.40 1.03
C GLU A 76 -0.66 10.32 1.17
N PHE A 77 -1.31 10.66 0.05
CA PHE A 77 -2.51 11.49 0.04
C PHE A 77 -3.68 10.85 0.80
N LEU A 78 -3.95 9.55 0.56
CA LEU A 78 -5.01 8.81 1.24
C LEU A 78 -4.74 8.59 2.73
N ASN A 79 -3.51 8.76 3.21
CA ASN A 79 -3.20 8.75 4.64
C ASN A 79 -3.41 10.11 5.32
N THR A 80 -3.69 11.18 4.55
CA THR A 80 -4.05 12.49 5.12
C THR A 80 -5.55 12.54 5.48
N ARG A 81 -5.89 13.35 6.50
CA ARG A 81 -7.30 13.58 6.87
C ARG A 81 -8.10 14.17 5.71
N ASP A 82 -7.52 15.16 5.05
CA ASP A 82 -8.12 15.87 3.92
C ASP A 82 -8.30 14.94 2.71
N GLY A 83 -7.36 14.04 2.45
CA GLY A 83 -7.48 13.06 1.36
C GLY A 83 -8.56 12.02 1.57
N LEU A 84 -8.73 11.53 2.81
CA LEU A 84 -9.83 10.63 3.17
C LEU A 84 -11.20 11.33 3.08
N GLU A 85 -11.29 12.56 3.55
CA GLU A 85 -12.53 13.34 3.49
C GLU A 85 -12.92 13.68 2.05
N LEU A 86 -11.95 14.12 1.24
CA LEU A 86 -12.16 14.38 -0.19
C LEU A 86 -12.62 13.11 -0.91
N ASN A 87 -11.98 11.97 -0.67
CA ASN A 87 -12.37 10.71 -1.29
C ASN A 87 -13.82 10.32 -0.92
N ARG A 88 -14.17 10.37 0.37
CA ARG A 88 -15.52 10.06 0.86
C ARG A 88 -16.59 10.99 0.28
N ALA A 89 -16.28 12.29 0.15
CA ALA A 89 -17.20 13.27 -0.43
C ALA A 89 -17.34 13.04 -1.94
N PHE A 90 -16.23 12.80 -2.64
CA PHE A 90 -16.18 12.65 -4.09
C PHE A 90 -16.91 11.39 -4.57
N VAL A 91 -16.80 10.27 -3.84
CA VAL A 91 -17.52 9.01 -4.19
C VAL A 91 -19.05 9.17 -4.15
N LYS A 92 -19.59 10.11 -3.36
CA LYS A 92 -21.04 10.39 -3.31
C LYS A 92 -21.52 11.14 -4.56
N VAL A 93 -20.62 11.72 -5.36
CA VAL A 93 -20.96 12.44 -6.59
C VAL A 93 -21.19 11.43 -7.71
N SER A 94 -22.46 11.11 -7.96
CA SER A 94 -22.85 10.10 -8.96
C SER A 94 -22.75 10.61 -10.40
N ASP A 95 -22.93 11.92 -10.62
CA ASP A 95 -22.89 12.55 -11.94
C ASP A 95 -21.45 12.72 -12.44
N ALA A 96 -21.18 12.19 -13.64
CA ALA A 96 -19.85 12.23 -14.26
C ALA A 96 -19.41 13.64 -14.68
N SER A 97 -20.35 14.49 -15.11
CA SER A 97 -20.08 15.88 -15.46
C SER A 97 -19.69 16.69 -14.23
N ILE A 98 -20.39 16.49 -13.10
CA ILE A 98 -20.06 17.16 -11.84
C ILE A 98 -18.69 16.72 -11.32
N ARG A 99 -18.38 15.41 -11.36
CA ARG A 99 -17.04 14.91 -11.00
C ARG A 99 -15.94 15.58 -11.80
N LYS A 100 -16.15 15.76 -13.11
CA LYS A 100 -15.21 16.46 -14.00
C LYS A 100 -15.03 17.92 -13.60
N SER A 101 -16.11 18.66 -13.33
CA SER A 101 -16.03 20.05 -12.88
C SER A 101 -15.28 20.21 -11.55
N VAL A 102 -15.47 19.29 -10.61
CA VAL A 102 -14.73 19.29 -9.33
C VAL A 102 -13.22 19.07 -9.55
N ILE A 103 -12.84 18.12 -10.41
CA ILE A 103 -11.44 17.87 -10.76
C ILE A 103 -10.82 19.11 -11.42
N ASP A 104 -11.53 19.74 -12.36
CA ASP A 104 -11.06 20.92 -13.07
C ASP A 104 -10.85 22.12 -12.12
N LEU A 105 -11.74 22.29 -11.13
CA LEU A 105 -11.59 23.28 -10.06
C LEU A 105 -10.36 23.02 -9.19
N VAL A 106 -10.16 21.79 -8.72
CA VAL A 106 -8.98 21.43 -7.91
C VAL A 106 -7.69 21.69 -8.71
N ARG A 107 -7.69 21.38 -10.00
CA ARG A 107 -6.58 21.63 -10.91
C ARG A 107 -6.32 23.13 -11.12
N SER A 108 -7.35 23.97 -11.21
CA SER A 108 -7.16 25.42 -11.35
C SER A 108 -6.56 26.02 -10.08
N LEU A 109 -7.05 25.62 -8.91
CA LEU A 109 -6.53 26.10 -7.62
C LEU A 109 -5.05 25.73 -7.41
N GLY A 110 -4.63 24.55 -7.85
CA GLY A 110 -3.22 24.13 -7.77
C GLY A 110 -2.26 24.94 -8.66
N ARG A 111 -2.74 25.55 -9.75
CA ARG A 111 -1.89 26.34 -10.67
C ARG A 111 -1.60 27.75 -10.18
N ASP A 112 -2.40 28.29 -9.26
CA ASP A 112 -2.21 29.66 -8.75
C ASP A 112 -1.19 29.74 -7.60
N ALA A 113 -1.00 28.65 -6.84
CA ALA A 113 -0.04 28.59 -5.74
C ALA A 113 1.43 28.72 -6.18
N SER A 114 1.76 28.42 -7.44
CA SER A 114 3.13 28.51 -7.96
C SER A 114 3.55 29.90 -8.44
N LYS A 115 2.65 30.90 -8.45
CA LYS A 115 2.94 32.26 -8.95
C LYS A 115 3.26 33.30 -7.85
N THR A 116 3.25 32.94 -6.58
CA THR A 116 3.30 33.90 -5.46
C THR A 116 4.57 33.80 -4.62
N ARG A 117 5.76 33.88 -5.25
CA ARG A 117 7.01 34.10 -4.52
C ARG A 117 7.65 35.41 -5.00
N PRO A 118 7.68 36.49 -4.19
CA PRO A 118 8.33 37.72 -4.60
C PRO A 118 9.84 37.52 -4.73
N PRO A 119 10.52 38.25 -5.64
CA PRO A 119 11.97 38.18 -5.77
C PRO A 119 12.62 38.62 -4.47
N ARG A 120 13.51 37.78 -3.92
CA ARG A 120 14.38 38.17 -2.81
C ARG A 120 15.33 39.25 -3.34
N ALA A 121 15.27 40.43 -2.74
CA ALA A 121 16.27 41.50 -2.87
C ALA A 121 17.61 41.07 -2.27
#